data_AF-A0A919M9B7-F1
#
_entry.id   AF-A0A919M9B7-F1
#
_cell.length_a   1.000
_cell.length_b   1.000
_cell.length_c   1.000
_cell.angle_alpha   90.00
_cell.angle_beta   90.00
_cell.angle_gamma   90.00
#
_symmetry.space_group_name_H-M   'P 1'
#
loop_
_entity.id
_entity.type
_entity.pdbx_description
1 polymer ?
#
loop_
_entity_poly.entity_id
_entity_poly.type
_entity_poly.pdbx_seq_one_letter_code
_entity_poly.pdbx_strand_id
1 'polypeptide(L)'
;MGVQWARLAVVNLLSGALIPLAYLPGRLATAAQWSPFAGLTSTPALIFLGRVGGREALVLVAVQLGWVLALWFGARGLWGVAVRRLTVNGG
;
A
#
# COMPACT_ATOMS: atom_id res chain seq x y z
N MET A 1 -21.83 -2.84 -2.12
CA MET A 1 -21.35 -2.56 -0.75
C MET A 1 -20.30 -3.53 -0.23
N GLY A 2 -20.46 -4.86 -0.31
CA GLY A 2 -19.51 -5.81 0.31
C GLY A 2 -18.03 -5.64 -0.09
N VAL A 3 -17.74 -5.42 -1.38
CA VAL A 3 -16.36 -5.22 -1.89
C VAL A 3 -15.69 -3.99 -1.28
N GLN A 4 -16.45 -2.90 -1.09
CA GLN A 4 -15.94 -1.68 -0.47
C GLN A 4 -15.57 -1.91 1.00
N TRP A 5 -16.42 -2.63 1.74
CA TRP A 5 -16.13 -3.00 3.12
C TRP A 5 -14.90 -3.89 3.24
N ALA A 6 -14.77 -4.90 2.38
CA ALA A 6 -13.58 -5.76 2.34
C ALA A 6 -12.31 -4.95 2.05
N ARG A 7 -12.36 -4.04 1.06
CA ARG A 7 -11.24 -3.13 0.75
C ARG A 7 -10.86 -2.29 1.95
N LEU A 8 -11.83 -1.67 2.64
CA LEU A 8 -11.57 -0.84 3.81
C LEU A 8 -10.96 -1.63 4.96
N ALA A 9 -11.47 -2.83 5.24
CA ALA A 9 -10.92 -3.71 6.27
C ALA A 9 -9.44 -4.06 5.99
N VAL A 10 -9.14 -4.43 4.75
CA VAL A 10 -7.77 -4.75 4.33
C VAL A 10 -6.86 -3.52 4.46
N VAL A 11 -7.28 -2.37 3.93
CA VAL A 11 -6.46 -1.15 3.99
C VAL A 11 -6.23 -0.71 5.44
N ASN A 12 -7.26 -0.69 6.28
CA ASN A 12 -7.14 -0.25 7.67
C ASN A 12 -6.24 -1.16 8.51
N LEU A 13 -6.28 -2.47 8.25
CA LEU A 13 -5.41 -3.44 8.92
C LEU A 13 -3.96 -3.29 8.45
N LEU A 14 -3.72 -3.26 7.14
CA LEU A 14 -2.38 -3.26 6.56
C LEU A 14 -1.68 -1.90 6.60
N SER A 15 -2.41 -0.79 6.80
CA SER A 15 -1.82 0.53 7.03
C SER A 15 -1.38 0.74 8.48
N GLY A 16 -1.92 -0.06 9.40
CA GLY A 16 -1.79 0.13 10.84
C GLY A 16 -2.76 1.15 11.43
N ALA A 17 -3.82 1.54 10.70
CA ALA A 17 -4.84 2.47 11.18
C ALA A 17 -5.79 1.84 12.20
N LEU A 18 -6.10 0.54 12.07
CA LEU A 18 -6.91 -0.19 13.04
C LEU A 18 -6.09 -0.57 14.29
N ILE A 19 -4.90 -1.12 14.08
CA ILE A 19 -3.94 -1.50 15.11
C ILE A 19 -2.52 -1.27 14.57
N PRO A 20 -1.58 -0.68 15.33
CA PRO A 20 -0.23 -0.46 14.83
C PRO A 20 0.42 -1.76 14.32
N LEU A 21 1.11 -1.68 13.18
CA LEU A 21 1.69 -2.86 12.52
C LEU A 21 2.69 -3.63 13.41
N ALA A 22 3.29 -2.95 14.40
CA ALA A 22 4.18 -3.57 15.37
C ALA A 22 3.51 -4.64 16.25
N TYR A 23 2.17 -4.65 16.35
CA TYR A 23 1.42 -5.65 17.10
C TYR A 23 1.00 -6.87 16.26
N LEU A 24 1.24 -6.85 14.95
CA LEU A 24 0.94 -7.99 14.09
C LEU A 24 1.99 -9.11 14.29
N PRO A 25 1.63 -10.39 14.05
CA PRO A 25 2.59 -11.50 14.12
C PRO A 25 3.72 -11.30 13.09
N GLY A 26 4.95 -11.67 13.45
CA GLY A 26 6.19 -11.23 12.77
C GLY A 26 6.15 -11.24 11.24
N ARG A 27 5.76 -12.36 10.61
CA ARG A 27 5.69 -12.45 9.14
C ARG A 27 4.67 -11.47 8.54
N LEU A 28 3.52 -11.30 9.20
CA LEU A 28 2.47 -10.38 8.76
C LEU A 28 2.88 -8.93 8.98
N ALA A 29 3.52 -8.62 10.12
CA ALA A 29 4.06 -7.30 10.39
C ALA A 29 5.07 -6.89 9.32
N THR A 30 6.03 -7.76 8.99
CA THR A 30 7.01 -7.50 7.92
C THR A 30 6.32 -7.32 6.57
N ALA A 31 5.40 -8.21 6.18
CA ALA A 31 4.68 -8.07 4.91
C ALA A 31 3.89 -6.75 4.82
N ALA A 32 3.21 -6.36 5.90
CA ALA A 32 2.47 -5.11 5.95
C ALA A 32 3.38 -3.88 5.91
N GLN A 33 4.53 -3.90 6.60
CA GLN A 33 5.50 -2.80 6.59
C GLN A 33 6.10 -2.54 5.21
N TRP A 34 6.34 -3.59 4.42
CA TRP A 34 6.87 -3.47 3.05
C TRP A 34 5.80 -3.22 1.99
N SER A 35 4.52 -3.22 2.38
CA SER A 35 3.39 -2.96 1.48
C SER A 35 3.24 -1.47 1.14
N PRO A 36 2.46 -1.12 0.10
CA PRO A 36 2.12 0.28 -0.18
C PRO A 36 1.19 0.90 0.86
N PHE A 37 0.59 0.09 1.76
CA PHE A 37 -0.39 0.57 2.73
C PHE A 37 0.25 1.19 3.97
N ALA A 38 1.47 0.76 4.33
CA ALA A 38 2.20 1.32 5.49
C ALA A 38 2.43 2.83 5.36
N GLY A 39 2.60 3.34 4.14
CA GLY A 39 2.71 4.75 3.82
C GLY A 39 1.49 5.60 4.18
N LEU A 40 0.31 4.98 4.37
CA LEU A 40 -0.93 5.69 4.66
C LEU A 40 -1.05 6.12 6.12
N THR A 41 -0.46 5.39 7.07
CA THR A 41 -0.65 5.67 8.51
C THR A 41 0.61 5.36 9.31
N SER A 42 1.15 4.14 9.22
CA SER A 42 2.30 3.73 10.05
C SER A 42 3.57 4.54 9.77
N THR A 43 4.00 4.64 8.51
CA THR A 43 5.21 5.36 8.12
C THR A 43 5.19 6.83 8.56
N PRO A 44 4.16 7.64 8.23
CA PRO A 44 4.13 9.02 8.68
C PRO A 44 4.07 9.12 10.21
N ALA A 45 3.31 8.26 10.90
CA ALA A 45 3.27 8.25 12.35
C ALA A 45 4.65 8.00 12.98
N LEU A 46 5.41 7.03 12.46
CA LEU A 46 6.76 6.74 12.95
C LEU A 46 7.72 7.92 12.73
N ILE A 47 7.66 8.58 11.57
CA ILE A 47 8.48 9.75 11.25
C ILE A 47 8.11 10.93 12.17
N PHE A 48 6.82 11.24 12.30
CA PHE A 48 6.35 12.36 13.14
C PHE A 48 6.65 12.16 14.62
N LEU A 49 6.55 10.92 15.11
CA LEU A 49 6.86 10.59 16.51
C LEU A 49 8.37 10.45 16.77
N GLY A 50 9.23 10.65 15.76
CA GLY A 50 10.67 10.51 15.89
C GLY A 50 11.12 9.07 16.22
N ARG A 51 10.32 8.07 15.87
CA ARG A 51 10.58 6.65 16.16
C ARG A 51 11.57 6.01 15.17
N VAL A 52 11.86 6.68 14.06
CA VAL A 52 12.83 6.27 13.03
C VAL A 52 13.87 7.36 12.83
N GLY A 53 15.10 6.98 12.52
CA GLY A 53 16.18 7.95 12.24
C GLY A 53 15.98 8.67 10.90
N GLY A 54 16.62 9.81 10.70
CA GLY A 54 16.46 10.60 9.46
C GLY A 54 16.80 9.82 8.17
N ARG A 55 17.86 9.01 8.19
CA ARG A 55 18.21 8.11 7.07
C ARG A 55 17.15 7.04 6.83
N GLU A 56 16.59 6.48 7.91
CA GLU A 56 15.56 5.46 7.83
C GLU A 56 14.23 6.03 7.30
N ALA A 57 13.86 7.24 7.74
CA ALA A 57 12.73 7.98 7.20
C ALA A 57 12.85 8.18 5.67
N LEU A 58 14.05 8.56 5.18
CA LEU A 58 14.30 8.69 3.74
C LEU A 58 14.11 7.36 2.99
N VAL A 59 14.59 6.25 3.56
CA VAL A 59 14.38 4.92 2.97
C VAL A 59 12.89 4.58 2.93
N LEU A 60 12.16 4.80 4.01
CA LEU A 60 10.71 4.54 4.07
C LEU A 60 9.95 5.35 3.01
N VAL A 61 10.29 6.63 2.83
CA VAL A 61 9.70 7.47 1.78
C VAL A 61 10.07 6.97 0.39
N ALA A 62 11.33 6.59 0.15
CA ALA A 62 11.78 6.05 -1.13
C ALA A 62 11.05 4.75 -1.52
N VAL A 63 10.79 3.87 -0.55
CA VAL A 63 9.99 2.65 -0.76
C VAL A 63 8.58 3.01 -1.22
N GLN A 64 7.95 4.02 -0.62
CA GLN A 64 6.61 4.46 -1.04
C GLN A 64 6.62 5.05 -2.45
N LEU A 65 7.66 5.83 -2.82
CA LEU A 65 7.83 6.31 -4.20
C LEU A 65 7.99 5.16 -5.19
N GLY A 66 8.73 4.10 -4.83
CA GLY A 66 8.83 2.88 -5.61
C GLY A 66 7.47 2.22 -5.86
N TRP A 67 6.63 2.14 -4.83
CA TRP A 67 5.26 1.63 -4.95
C TRP A 67 4.36 2.50 -5.82
N VAL A 68 4.47 3.83 -5.74
CA VAL A 68 3.72 4.74 -6.62
C VAL A 68 4.03 4.44 -8.08
N LEU A 69 5.31 4.31 -8.43
CA LEU A 69 5.72 3.96 -9.79
C LEU A 69 5.24 2.56 -10.20
N ALA A 70 5.42 1.56 -9.34
CA ALA A 70 5.01 0.18 -9.61
C ALA A 70 3.50 0.08 -9.87
N LEU A 71 2.67 0.69 -9.02
CA LEU A 71 1.22 0.70 -9.16
C LEU A 71 0.78 1.49 -10.39
N TRP A 72 1.44 2.62 -10.70
CA TRP A 72 1.16 3.41 -11.90
C TRP A 72 1.40 2.60 -13.18
N PHE A 73 2.58 1.97 -13.31
CA PHE A 73 2.89 1.15 -14.49
C PHE A 73 2.00 -0.09 -14.56
N GLY A 74 1.71 -0.72 -13.43
CA GLY A 74 0.77 -1.85 -13.34
C GLY A 74 -0.64 -1.47 -13.81
N ALA A 75 -1.15 -0.31 -13.35
CA ALA A 75 -2.45 0.20 -13.77
C ALA A 75 -2.47 0.54 -15.27
N ARG A 76 -1.42 1.19 -15.80
CA ARG A 76 -1.29 1.48 -17.23
C ARG A 76 -1.26 0.21 -18.09
N GLY A 77 -0.54 -0.81 -17.66
CA GLY A 77 -0.50 -2.12 -18.33
C GLY A 77 -1.85 -2.81 -18.32
N LEU A 78 -2.50 -2.86 -17.15
CA LEU A 78 -3.82 -3.48 -16.99
C LEU A 78 -4.89 -2.75 -17.82
N TRP A 79 -4.84 -1.41 -17.86
CA TRP A 79 -5.74 -0.61 -18.69
C TRP A 79 -5.64 -0.97 -20.17
N GLY A 80 -4.41 -1.08 -20.70
CA GLY A 80 -4.20 -1.48 -22.09
C GLY A 80 -4.77 -2.87 -22.41
N VAL A 81 -4.67 -3.83 -21.49
CA VAL A 81 -5.25 -5.17 -21.64
C VAL A 81 -6.78 -5.12 -21.54
N ALA A 82 -7.30 -4.40 -20.55
CA ALA A 82 -8.74 -4.28 -20.30
C ALA A 82 -9.46 -3.65 -21.50
N VAL A 83 -8.93 -2.56 -22.05
CA VAL A 83 -9.49 -1.89 -23.24
C VAL A 83 -9.53 -2.84 -24.43
N ARG A 84 -8.45 -3.59 -24.71
CA ARG A 84 -8.41 -4.58 -25.81
C ARG A 84 -9.41 -5.71 -25.63
N ARG A 85 -9.67 -6.14 -24.40
CA ARG A 85 -10.67 -7.20 -24.13
C ARG A 85 -12.09 -6.70 -24.22
N LEU A 86 -12.34 -5.44 -23.87
CA LEU A 86 -13.66 -4.82 -23.97
C LEU A 86 -14.06 -4.58 -25.43
N THR A 87 -13.15 -4.15 -26.31
CA THR A 87 -13.43 -4.02 -27.76
C THR A 87 -13.64 -5.35 -28.49
N VAL A 88 -13.28 -6.50 -27.90
CA VAL A 88 -13.61 -7.83 -28.46
C VAL A 88 -15.00 -8.31 -28.01
N ASN A 89 -15.54 -7.77 -26.90
CA ASN A 89 -16.88 -8.11 -26.40
C ASN A 89 -17.95 -7.03 -26.73
N GLY A 90 -17.53 -5.88 -27.24
CA GLY A 90 -18.40 -4.86 -27.81
C GLY A 90 -17.96 -4.59 -29.24
N GLY A 91 -18.71 -5.11 -30.20
CA GLY A 91 -18.87 -4.39 -31.46
C GLY A 91 -19.48 -3.03 -31.20
#